data_AF-A0A536Y1L6-F1
#
_entry.id   AF-A0A536Y1L6-F1
#
_cell.length_a   1.000
_cell.length_b   1.000
_cell.length_c   1.000
_cell.angle_alpha   90.00
_cell.angle_beta   90.00
_cell.angle_gamma   90.00
#
_symmetry.space_group_name_H-M   'P 1'
#
loop_
_entity.id
_entity.type
_entity.pdbx_description
1 polymer ?
#
loop_
_entity_poly.entity_id
_entity_poly.type
_entity_poly.pdbx_seq_one_letter_code
_entity_poly.pdbx_strand_id
1 'polypeptide(L)'
;MTIPTIAGRRFSVGKYEIVATPIARSAHMLRYTVFLDGKRIGAMVSVPSESDCRFLEAPPPVPELVPWKAIYRPGRPRKDAPPRNTEPPPAPREELPHGLDLPHRSEER
;
A
#
# COMPACT_ATOMS: atom_id res chain seq x y z
N MET A 1 7.27 3.93 -14.62
CA MET A 1 6.42 2.74 -14.79
C MET A 1 7.34 1.51 -14.80
N THR A 2 7.38 0.75 -13.71
CA THR A 2 8.15 -0.49 -13.63
C THR A 2 7.20 -1.66 -13.89
N ILE A 3 7.50 -2.46 -14.91
CA ILE A 3 6.65 -3.58 -15.30
C ILE A 3 6.78 -4.68 -14.22
N PRO A 4 5.67 -5.12 -13.58
CA PRO A 4 5.73 -6.19 -12.59
C PRO A 4 6.20 -7.48 -13.28
N THR A 5 7.31 -8.04 -12.83
CA THR A 5 7.94 -9.22 -13.42
C THR A 5 7.56 -10.46 -12.62
N ILE A 6 7.07 -11.50 -13.28
CA ILE A 6 6.87 -12.81 -12.65
C ILE A 6 8.24 -13.34 -12.17
N ALA A 7 8.29 -13.89 -10.95
CA ALA A 7 9.49 -14.51 -10.41
C ALA A 7 9.91 -15.74 -11.22
N GLY A 8 11.22 -15.94 -11.37
CA GLY A 8 11.75 -17.16 -11.99
C GLY A 8 11.33 -18.42 -11.21
N ARG A 9 11.14 -19.52 -11.94
CA ARG A 9 10.68 -20.78 -11.37
C ARG A 9 11.52 -21.95 -11.88
N ARG A 10 11.64 -22.99 -11.06
CA ARG A 10 12.31 -24.25 -11.45
C ARG A 10 11.28 -25.37 -11.47
N PHE A 11 11.40 -26.26 -12.44
CA PHE A 11 10.57 -27.44 -12.60
C PHE A 11 11.46 -28.66 -12.79
N SER A 12 11.04 -29.79 -12.23
CA SER A 12 11.70 -31.08 -12.42
C SER A 12 10.70 -31.99 -13.11
N VAL A 13 11.00 -32.41 -14.33
CA VAL A 13 10.12 -33.25 -15.16
C VAL A 13 10.87 -34.52 -15.52
N GLY A 14 10.67 -35.56 -14.72
CA GLY A 14 11.45 -36.80 -14.84
C GLY A 14 12.95 -36.54 -14.68
N LYS A 15 13.73 -36.89 -15.70
CA LYS A 15 15.19 -36.66 -15.76
C LYS A 15 15.60 -35.24 -16.16
N TYR A 16 14.64 -34.39 -16.52
CA TYR A 16 14.92 -33.04 -17.00
C TYR A 16 14.73 -32.02 -15.89
N GLU A 17 15.68 -31.10 -15.78
CA GLU A 17 15.56 -29.91 -14.95
C GLU A 17 15.28 -28.71 -15.85
N ILE A 18 14.23 -27.95 -15.55
CA ILE A 18 13.80 -26.81 -16.36
C ILE A 18 13.90 -25.55 -15.49
N VAL A 19 14.71 -24.60 -15.95
CA VAL A 19 14.90 -23.29 -15.30
C VAL A 19 14.16 -22.24 -16.12
N ALA A 20 13.07 -21.71 -15.57
CA ALA A 20 12.28 -20.64 -16.15
C ALA A 20 12.77 -19.29 -15.63
N THR A 21 13.39 -18.50 -16.51
CA THR A 21 13.97 -17.19 -16.18
C THR A 21 13.12 -16.07 -16.77
N PRO A 22 12.75 -15.03 -16.00
CA PRO A 22 12.01 -13.90 -16.54
C PRO A 22 12.80 -13.17 -17.62
N ILE A 23 12.10 -12.80 -18.69
CA ILE A 23 12.68 -12.01 -19.77
C ILE A 23 12.64 -10.54 -19.38
N ALA A 24 13.78 -9.86 -19.50
CA ALA A 24 13.86 -8.43 -19.22
C ALA A 24 12.84 -7.65 -20.05
N ARG A 25 12.16 -6.69 -19.40
CA ARG A 25 11.13 -5.83 -20.00
C ARG A 25 9.84 -6.56 -20.44
N SER A 26 9.67 -7.82 -20.05
CA SER A 26 8.38 -8.53 -20.14
C SER A 26 7.81 -8.75 -18.75
N ALA A 27 6.50 -8.52 -18.60
CA ALA A 27 5.82 -8.76 -17.33
C ALA A 27 5.73 -10.27 -17.02
N HIS A 28 5.40 -11.06 -18.04
CA HIS A 28 4.93 -12.42 -17.85
C HIS A 28 5.70 -13.49 -18.66
N MET A 29 6.58 -13.09 -19.58
CA MET A 29 7.32 -14.06 -20.39
C MET A 29 8.49 -14.67 -19.63
N LEU A 30 8.64 -15.99 -19.80
CA LEU A 30 9.71 -16.80 -19.22
C LEU A 30 10.51 -17.48 -20.34
N ARG A 31 11.83 -17.50 -20.17
CA ARG A 31 12.76 -18.31 -20.94
C ARG A 31 13.00 -19.61 -20.20
N TYR A 32 12.54 -20.72 -20.77
CA TYR A 32 12.71 -22.05 -20.24
C TYR A 32 14.00 -22.65 -20.78
N THR A 33 14.98 -22.88 -19.90
CA THR A 33 16.21 -23.59 -20.23
C THR A 33 16.12 -25.01 -19.69
N VAL A 34 16.33 -26.00 -20.56
CA VAL A 34 16.20 -27.42 -20.20
C VAL A 34 17.59 -28.02 -20.03
N PHE A 35 17.78 -28.71 -18.92
CA PHE A 35 18.98 -29.42 -18.54
C PHE A 35 18.68 -30.91 -18.38
N LEU A 36 19.64 -31.74 -18.77
CA LEU A 36 19.68 -33.17 -18.49
C LEU A 36 21.03 -33.45 -17.82
N ASP A 37 21.03 -33.99 -16.61
CA ASP A 37 22.24 -34.27 -15.82
C ASP A 37 23.19 -33.05 -15.73
N GLY A 38 22.62 -31.86 -15.52
CA GLY A 38 23.36 -30.59 -15.45
C GLY A 38 23.85 -30.04 -16.79
N LYS A 39 23.70 -30.77 -17.90
CA LYS A 39 24.04 -30.30 -19.25
C LYS A 39 22.84 -29.64 -19.91
N ARG A 40 23.02 -28.41 -20.39
CA ARG A 40 21.99 -27.70 -21.17
C ARG A 40 21.76 -28.42 -22.50
N ILE A 41 20.50 -28.82 -22.75
CA ILE A 41 20.10 -29.52 -23.98
C ILE A 41 19.22 -28.67 -24.89
N GLY A 42 18.58 -27.62 -24.36
CA GLY A 42 17.71 -26.75 -25.15
C GLY A 42 17.26 -25.49 -24.42
N ALA A 43 16.68 -24.56 -25.17
CA ALA A 43 15.99 -23.40 -24.62
C ALA A 43 14.74 -23.07 -25.44
N MET A 44 13.65 -22.75 -24.77
CA MET A 44 12.39 -22.31 -25.36
C MET A 44 11.98 -20.98 -24.72
N VAL A 45 11.32 -20.11 -25.49
CA VAL A 45 10.77 -18.84 -25.00
C VAL A 45 9.24 -18.96 -25.02
N SER A 46 8.56 -18.58 -23.94
CA SER A 46 7.10 -18.51 -23.95
C SER A 46 6.63 -17.43 -24.92
N VAL A 47 5.53 -17.72 -25.63
CA VAL A 47 4.73 -16.70 -26.34
C VAL A 47 4.05 -15.81 -25.29
N PRO A 48 3.83 -14.49 -25.54
CA PRO A 48 3.03 -13.66 -24.66
C PRO A 48 1.63 -14.25 -24.45
N SER A 49 1.12 -14.21 -23.21
CA SER A 49 -0.27 -14.58 -22.94
C SER A 49 -1.25 -13.52 -23.45
N GLU A 50 -2.51 -13.89 -23.65
CA GLU A 50 -3.58 -12.94 -23.99
C GLU A 50 -3.69 -11.78 -22.98
N SER A 51 -3.47 -12.08 -21.68
CA SER A 51 -3.41 -11.06 -20.63
C SER A 51 -2.32 -10.02 -20.87
N ASP A 52 -1.18 -10.43 -21.44
CA ASP A 52 -0.03 -9.58 -21.69
C ASP A 52 -0.33 -8.65 -22.86
N CYS A 53 -0.94 -9.19 -23.91
CA CYS A 53 -1.40 -8.42 -25.06
C CYS A 53 -2.44 -7.39 -24.63
N ARG A 54 -3.44 -7.80 -23.82
CA ARG A 54 -4.45 -6.87 -23.29
C ARG A 54 -3.84 -5.79 -22.41
N PHE A 55 -2.85 -6.11 -21.59
CA PHE A 55 -2.19 -5.10 -20.75
C PHE A 55 -1.41 -4.08 -21.58
N LEU A 56 -0.80 -4.50 -22.70
CA LEU A 56 -0.09 -3.61 -23.62
C LEU A 56 -1.05 -2.75 -24.46
N GLU A 57 -2.17 -3.33 -24.91
CA GLU A 57 -3.16 -2.64 -25.75
C GLU A 57 -4.05 -1.70 -24.94
N ALA A 58 -4.49 -2.13 -23.76
CA ALA A 58 -5.42 -1.44 -22.88
C ALA A 58 -4.95 -1.55 -21.42
N PRO A 59 -3.92 -0.77 -21.03
CA PRO A 59 -3.42 -0.80 -19.66
C PRO A 59 -4.54 -0.44 -18.69
N PRO A 60 -4.66 -1.14 -17.54
CA PRO A 60 -5.69 -0.85 -16.56
C PRO A 60 -5.54 0.58 -16.03
N PRO A 61 -6.65 1.29 -15.75
CA PRO A 61 -6.60 2.65 -15.23
C PRO A 61 -5.90 2.63 -13.87
N VAL A 62 -4.80 3.37 -13.76
CA VAL A 62 -4.09 3.54 -12.49
C VAL A 62 -4.96 4.43 -11.61
N PRO A 63 -5.33 4.00 -10.38
CA PRO A 63 -6.08 4.86 -9.48
C PRO A 63 -5.28 6.13 -9.21
N GLU A 64 -5.99 7.27 -9.14
CA GLU A 64 -5.34 8.54 -8.84
C GLU A 64 -4.55 8.44 -7.54
N LEU A 65 -3.33 8.98 -7.53
CA LEU A 65 -2.54 9.10 -6.32
C LEU A 65 -3.29 10.05 -5.38
N VAL A 66 -4.12 9.51 -4.49
CA VAL A 66 -4.78 10.29 -3.45
C VAL A 66 -3.66 10.82 -2.56
N PRO A 67 -3.37 12.13 -2.56
CA PRO A 67 -2.39 12.66 -1.63
C PRO A 67 -2.91 12.34 -0.23
N TRP A 68 -2.07 11.68 0.57
CA TRP A 68 -2.38 11.40 1.96
C TRP A 68 -2.57 12.73 2.70
N LYS A 69 -3.80 13.22 2.74
CA LYS A 69 -4.16 14.36 3.57
C LYS A 69 -4.17 13.83 5.00
N ALA A 70 -3.06 14.03 5.71
CA ALA A 70 -3.08 14.01 7.15
C ALA A 70 -4.00 15.15 7.59
N ILE A 71 -5.30 14.86 7.69
CA ILE A 71 -6.28 15.81 8.22
C ILE A 71 -5.80 16.13 9.63
N TYR A 72 -5.38 17.38 9.81
CA TYR A 72 -5.01 17.90 11.12
C TYR A 72 -6.20 17.70 12.06
N ARG A 73 -6.08 16.76 13.01
CA ARG A 73 -7.09 16.59 14.05
C ARG A 73 -7.05 17.82 14.95
N PRO A 74 -8.16 18.56 15.11
CA PRO A 74 -8.21 19.69 16.03
C PRO A 74 -7.79 19.22 17.43
N GLY A 75 -6.64 19.68 17.92
CA GLY A 75 -6.08 19.31 19.22
C GLY A 75 -4.64 18.80 19.21
N ARG A 76 -4.09 18.37 18.06
CA ARG A 76 -2.66 18.03 17.96
C ARG A 76 -1.88 19.23 17.43
N PRO A 77 -0.91 19.83 18.14
CA PRO A 77 -0.12 20.94 17.60
C PRO A 77 0.52 20.58 16.26
N ARG A 78 0.53 21.52 15.29
CA ARG A 78 1.25 21.34 14.02
C ARG A 78 2.74 21.15 14.32
N LYS A 79 3.47 20.45 13.43
CA LYS A 79 4.89 20.15 13.62
C LYS A 79 5.75 21.42 13.83
N ASP A 80 5.27 22.57 13.36
CA ASP A 80 5.91 23.89 13.50
C ASP A 80 5.11 24.86 14.40
N ALA A 81 4.15 24.35 15.19
CA ALA A 81 3.42 25.19 16.13
C ALA A 81 4.34 25.57 17.30
N PRO A 82 4.28 26.84 17.78
CA PRO A 82 5.02 27.23 18.97
C PRO A 82 4.64 26.33 20.15
N PRO A 83 5.59 26.00 21.05
CA PRO A 83 5.30 25.20 22.23
C PRO A 83 4.15 25.87 23.01
N ARG A 84 3.16 25.07 23.43
CA ARG A 84 2.02 25.55 24.19
C ARG A 84 2.54 26.27 25.43
N ASN A 85 2.31 27.58 25.53
CA ASN A 85 2.63 28.36 26.72
C ASN A 85 2.04 27.65 27.94
N THR A 86 2.89 27.37 28.92
CA THR A 86 2.56 26.90 30.27
C THR A 86 1.92 28.03 31.07
N GLU A 87 0.81 28.58 30.58
CA GLU A 87 -0.06 29.39 31.40
C GLU A 87 -1.05 28.45 32.11
N PRO A 88 -1.20 28.53 33.44
CA PRO A 88 -2.19 27.73 34.14
C PRO A 88 -3.57 28.02 33.55
N PRO A 89 -4.42 26.99 33.38
CA PRO A 89 -5.75 27.20 32.84
C PRO A 89 -6.49 28.22 33.72
N PRO A 90 -7.20 29.20 33.13
CA PRO A 90 -8.01 30.13 33.92
C PRO A 90 -9.04 29.32 34.71
N ALA A 91 -9.30 29.76 35.95
CA ALA A 91 -10.25 29.10 36.84
C ALA A 91 -11.59 28.85 36.13
N PRO A 92 -12.23 27.70 36.36
CA PRO A 92 -13.49 27.37 35.72
C PRO A 92 -14.49 28.49 36.00
N ARG A 93 -15.05 29.08 34.94
CA ARG A 93 -16.17 30.02 35.07
C ARG A 93 -17.36 29.23 35.62
N GLU A 94 -17.90 29.67 36.76
CA GLU A 94 -19.10 29.10 37.37
C GLU A 94 -20.39 29.49 36.62
N GLU A 95 -20.31 30.38 35.65
CA GLU A 95 -21.46 30.79 34.85
C GLU A 95 -21.63 29.89 33.60
N LEU A 96 -22.69 29.09 33.62
CA LEU A 96 -23.19 28.33 32.48
C LEU A 96 -23.69 29.29 31.38
N PRO A 97 -23.24 29.16 30.12
CA PRO A 97 -23.83 29.92 29.04
C PRO A 97 -25.23 29.38 28.73
N HIS A 98 -26.18 30.30 28.52
CA HIS A 98 -27.58 30.07 28.10
C HIS A 98 -28.65 29.87 29.18
N GLY A 99 -28.60 30.61 30.30
CA GLY A 99 -29.77 30.82 31.15
C GLY A 99 -30.45 29.52 31.63
N LEU A 100 -29.63 28.50 31.90
CA LEU A 100 -30.08 27.25 32.49
C LEU A 100 -29.81 27.31 33.98
N ASP A 101 -30.85 27.51 34.78
CA ASP A 101 -30.79 27.40 36.23
C ASP A 101 -30.47 25.95 36.62
N LEU A 102 -29.42 25.77 37.42
CA LEU A 102 -29.13 24.49 38.04
C LEU A 102 -30.19 24.21 39.12
N PRO A 103 -30.74 22.99 39.22
CA PRO A 103 -31.70 22.68 40.27
C PRO A 103 -31.02 22.79 41.64
N HIS A 104 -31.55 23.69 42.48
CA HIS A 104 -31.17 23.74 43.89
C HIS A 104 -31.58 22.44 44.57
N ARG A 105 -30.59 21.72 45.10
CA ARG A 105 -30.82 20.57 45.98
C ARG A 105 -31.30 21.11 47.32
N SER A 106 -32.61 21.07 47.55
CA SER A 106 -33.19 21.25 48.88
C SER A 106 -32.87 20.03 49.73
N GLU A 107 -31.84 20.11 50.55
CA GLU A 107 -31.67 19.22 51.71
C GLU A 107 -32.29 19.88 52.95
N GLU A 108 -32.89 19.02 53.78
CA GLU A 108 -33.66 19.26 55.02
C GLU A 108 -35.09 19.80 54.82
N ARG A 109 -36.15 19.09 55.27
CA ARG A 109 -36.24 18.23 56.46
C ARG A 109 -37.41 17.25 56.39
#